data_AF-A0A9X0TG40-F1
#
_entry.id   AF-A0A9X0TG40-F1
#
_cell.length_a   1.000
_cell.length_b   1.000
_cell.length_c   1.000
_cell.angle_alpha   90.00
_cell.angle_beta   90.00
_cell.angle_gamma   90.00
#
_symmetry.space_group_name_H-M   'P 1'
#
loop_
_entity.id
_entity.type
_entity.pdbx_description
1 polymer ?
#
loop_
_entity_poly.entity_id
_entity_poly.type
_entity_poly.pdbx_seq_one_letter_code
_entity_poly.pdbx_strand_id
1 'polypeptide(L)'
;MKSAWLAGGAALALSSAMVLAQDAPVDLLPPGFDEPAPAPTPTPTPRATQAPAAPGPAAAPRDPGEAGASQSGEVVQPLPTQPAPVGGTDLDLADLPTLEELEAMSTDELDELLGLKPKFDIPPAARRSMEQVGILGQREGGLPAASLARQPAALVRAVLAGTTRPMVSRWGHILLRRALASRLATPEGMDPVEFATLRVRALNALGEHVVARAVVQDIDTANYSPALTDAAVEAYIGSADIIGACPAVRLVDTQRDDAEWQMLAGICNAYAGEATRAQNDLRRLLSRTEDDRIDVLLAQRVAGSAGRGRRAVTIEWDGIAGLTPWRFALANALGEPVPDELLGDAEPDLLRTAALTPALTPLQRARAADIAAASGILSSAAMVDLYSQIFAEEGAEGDAAVTASRLREAYVGTDPLQRLAAIRDIWGGGGEFSYGRVVLTAYAAARLPVDDALADDADGLVAAMLAAGLDRDAMRWAGVVDDGSVGWAMLALAD
;
A
#
# COMPACT_ATOMS: atom_id res chain seq x y z
N MET A 1 2.93 47.15 -65.60
CA MET A 1 3.40 46.99 -66.99
C MET A 1 3.55 45.49 -67.24
N LYS A 2 2.55 44.87 -67.87
CA LYS A 2 2.62 44.33 -69.25
C LYS A 2 3.72 43.25 -69.38
N SER A 3 3.36 41.97 -69.22
CA SER A 3 2.91 41.02 -70.29
C SER A 3 4.12 40.42 -71.05
N ALA A 4 4.22 39.15 -71.45
CA ALA A 4 3.21 38.13 -71.76
C ALA A 4 3.93 36.74 -71.88
N TRP A 5 3.33 35.60 -71.50
CA TRP A 5 2.62 34.61 -72.37
C TRP A 5 3.56 33.82 -73.31
N LEU A 6 3.59 32.47 -73.45
CA LEU A 6 2.61 31.37 -73.66
C LEU A 6 3.44 30.05 -73.77
N ALA A 7 2.99 28.79 -73.73
CA ALA A 7 1.71 28.07 -73.70
C ALA A 7 2.02 26.64 -73.17
N GLY A 8 1.17 25.99 -72.37
CA GLY A 8 0.17 25.00 -72.82
C GLY A 8 0.56 23.60 -72.29
N GLY A 9 -0.30 22.76 -71.70
CA GLY A 9 -1.73 22.80 -71.44
C GLY A 9 -2.16 21.57 -70.61
N ALA A 10 -3.41 21.63 -70.14
CA ALA A 10 -4.31 20.52 -69.74
C ALA A 10 -4.00 19.62 -68.52
N ALA A 11 -4.61 20.01 -67.39
CA ALA A 11 -5.69 19.31 -66.68
C ALA A 11 -5.51 17.91 -66.02
N LEU A 12 -5.74 17.92 -64.70
CA LEU A 12 -6.56 17.02 -63.86
C LEU A 12 -6.00 15.65 -63.39
N ALA A 13 -5.65 15.65 -62.10
CA ALA A 13 -6.24 14.86 -61.00
C ALA A 13 -6.07 13.32 -60.91
N LEU A 14 -5.57 12.95 -59.71
CA LEU A 14 -5.82 11.77 -58.87
C LEU A 14 -4.87 10.56 -58.90
N SER A 15 -4.48 10.20 -57.66
CA SER A 15 -4.21 8.87 -57.08
C SER A 15 -2.95 8.08 -57.46
N SER A 16 -2.12 7.88 -56.43
CA SER A 16 -1.62 6.60 -55.90
C SER A 16 -1.02 5.50 -56.80
N ALA A 17 0.13 5.00 -56.33
CA ALA A 17 0.63 3.62 -56.39
C ALA A 17 1.26 3.10 -57.70
N MET A 18 2.56 2.78 -57.63
CA MET A 18 3.16 1.60 -58.26
C MET A 18 4.28 1.04 -57.38
N VAL A 19 4.00 -0.06 -56.70
CA VAL A 19 4.96 -1.11 -56.33
C VAL A 19 4.65 -2.27 -57.26
N LEU A 20 5.70 -2.81 -57.89
CA LEU A 20 5.62 -3.96 -58.80
C LEU A 20 5.41 -5.24 -57.98
N ALA A 21 4.39 -6.00 -58.38
CA ALA A 21 4.05 -7.33 -57.89
C ALA A 21 4.88 -8.42 -58.60
N GLN A 22 5.24 -9.46 -57.85
CA GLN A 22 5.42 -10.82 -58.38
C GLN A 22 4.47 -11.73 -57.61
N ASP A 23 3.59 -12.41 -58.36
CA ASP A 23 2.54 -13.31 -57.86
C ASP A 23 3.13 -14.58 -57.23
N ALA A 24 2.58 -14.96 -56.07
CA ALA A 24 2.61 -16.32 -55.53
C ALA A 24 1.16 -16.81 -55.32
N PRO A 25 0.85 -18.09 -55.53
CA PRO A 25 -0.52 -18.60 -55.57
C PRO A 25 -1.18 -18.64 -54.18
N VAL A 26 -2.47 -18.30 -54.14
CA VAL A 26 -3.30 -18.35 -52.93
C VAL A 26 -3.88 -19.75 -52.76
N ASP A 27 -3.76 -20.29 -51.55
CA ASP A 27 -4.36 -21.57 -51.14
C ASP A 27 -5.86 -21.37 -50.83
N LEU A 28 -6.70 -22.33 -51.27
CA LEU A 28 -8.16 -22.29 -51.19
C LEU A 28 -8.70 -23.31 -50.18
N LEU A 29 -8.04 -23.49 -49.04
CA LEU A 29 -8.52 -24.32 -47.94
C LEU A 29 -8.90 -23.46 -46.71
N PRO A 30 -10.00 -23.79 -46.01
CA PRO A 30 -10.37 -23.10 -44.78
C PRO A 30 -9.29 -23.27 -43.70
N PRO A 31 -9.07 -22.26 -42.83
CA PRO A 31 -7.93 -22.25 -41.90
C PRO A 31 -8.00 -23.41 -40.90
N GLY A 32 -6.97 -24.25 -40.89
CA GLY A 32 -6.81 -25.35 -39.93
C GLY A 32 -6.05 -26.61 -40.40
N PHE A 33 -5.52 -26.66 -41.63
CA PHE A 33 -4.96 -27.91 -42.20
C PHE A 33 -3.47 -27.91 -42.58
N ASP A 34 -2.74 -26.80 -42.41
CA ASP A 34 -1.28 -26.76 -42.67
C ASP A 34 -0.47 -26.30 -41.45
N GLU A 35 -0.40 -27.16 -40.43
CA GLU A 35 0.73 -27.14 -39.50
C GLU A 35 1.48 -28.47 -39.57
N PRO A 36 2.78 -28.49 -39.94
CA PRO A 36 3.60 -29.65 -39.71
C PRO A 36 3.73 -29.87 -38.20
N ALA A 37 3.61 -31.12 -37.75
CA ALA A 37 3.78 -31.46 -36.33
C ALA A 37 5.11 -30.87 -35.79
N PRO A 38 5.09 -30.15 -34.65
CA PRO A 38 6.29 -29.54 -34.12
C PRO A 38 7.32 -30.62 -33.79
N ALA A 39 8.56 -30.41 -34.26
CA ALA A 39 9.70 -31.21 -33.83
C ALA A 39 9.86 -31.07 -32.30
N PRO A 40 10.20 -32.15 -31.57
CA PRO A 40 10.31 -32.08 -30.11
C PRO A 40 11.42 -31.11 -29.70
N THR A 41 11.03 -30.05 -29.00
CA THR A 41 11.97 -29.15 -28.31
C THR A 41 12.73 -29.94 -27.24
N PRO A 42 14.08 -29.85 -27.16
CA PRO A 42 14.82 -30.49 -26.08
C PRO A 42 14.37 -29.93 -24.73
N THR A 43 13.87 -30.81 -23.86
CA THR A 43 13.52 -30.47 -22.48
C THR A 43 14.76 -29.95 -21.75
N PRO A 44 14.72 -28.76 -21.13
CA PRO A 44 15.81 -28.32 -20.27
C PRO A 44 15.98 -29.32 -19.13
N THR A 45 17.17 -29.92 -19.05
CA THR A 45 17.55 -30.78 -17.92
C THR A 45 17.57 -29.92 -16.66
N PRO A 46 16.93 -30.32 -15.56
CA PRO A 46 17.00 -29.56 -14.31
C PRO A 46 18.46 -29.47 -13.87
N ARG A 47 18.97 -28.24 -13.81
CA ARG A 47 20.24 -27.94 -13.15
C ARG A 47 20.07 -28.24 -11.67
N ALA A 48 20.87 -29.16 -11.14
CA ALA A 48 20.88 -29.51 -9.73
C ALA A 48 21.18 -28.25 -8.90
N THR A 49 20.18 -27.76 -8.16
CA THR A 49 20.39 -26.84 -7.05
C THR A 49 21.09 -27.61 -5.94
N GLN A 50 22.21 -27.09 -5.46
CA GLN A 50 22.96 -27.67 -4.35
C GLN A 50 22.07 -27.72 -3.10
N ALA A 51 21.84 -28.92 -2.58
CA ALA A 51 21.26 -29.13 -1.27
C ALA A 51 22.27 -28.68 -0.19
N PRO A 52 21.82 -28.12 0.94
CA PRO A 52 22.69 -27.85 2.08
C PRO A 52 23.35 -29.14 2.58
N ALA A 53 24.65 -29.05 2.90
CA ALA A 53 25.47 -30.18 3.36
C ALA A 53 24.90 -30.81 4.64
N ALA A 54 24.69 -32.13 4.60
CA ALA A 54 24.52 -32.94 5.80
C ALA A 54 25.89 -33.13 6.48
N PRO A 55 25.97 -33.05 7.83
CA PRO A 55 27.22 -33.32 8.54
C PRO A 55 27.59 -34.82 8.47
N GLY A 56 28.88 -35.06 8.21
CA GLY A 56 29.49 -36.39 8.15
C GLY A 56 29.69 -37.06 9.52
N PRO A 57 30.13 -38.32 9.54
CA PRO A 57 29.82 -39.28 10.59
C PRO A 57 30.88 -39.36 11.69
N ALA A 58 30.44 -39.67 12.91
CA ALA A 58 31.27 -40.31 13.92
C ALA A 58 30.75 -41.73 14.15
N ALA A 59 31.61 -42.73 13.92
CA ALA A 59 31.44 -44.13 14.32
C ALA A 59 32.31 -44.37 15.58
N ALA A 60 31.80 -44.81 16.74
CA ALA A 60 31.32 -46.15 17.17
C ALA A 60 32.37 -46.82 18.11
N PRO A 61 32.13 -47.93 18.86
CA PRO A 61 30.91 -48.60 19.37
C PRO A 61 30.99 -49.11 20.86
N ARG A 62 29.86 -49.59 21.47
CA ARG A 62 29.67 -50.99 21.97
C ARG A 62 28.38 -51.24 22.83
N ASP A 63 27.73 -52.37 22.48
CA ASP A 63 26.50 -53.09 22.94
C ASP A 63 26.65 -53.95 24.23
N PRO A 64 25.69 -54.80 24.73
CA PRO A 64 24.35 -55.21 24.20
C PRO A 64 23.14 -55.40 25.20
N GLY A 65 21.93 -55.52 24.64
CA GLY A 65 20.83 -56.40 25.11
C GLY A 65 19.50 -55.67 25.37
N GLU A 66 18.34 -55.98 24.79
CA GLU A 66 17.90 -57.09 23.95
C GLU A 66 16.61 -56.65 23.21
N ALA A 67 16.26 -57.36 22.15
CA ALA A 67 15.40 -56.96 21.05
C ALA A 67 13.92 -56.65 21.36
N GLY A 68 13.37 -55.68 20.62
CA GLY A 68 11.93 -55.51 20.39
C GLY A 68 11.70 -54.69 19.12
N ALA A 69 11.27 -55.35 18.04
CA ALA A 69 11.05 -54.76 16.72
C ALA A 69 10.04 -53.59 16.76
N SER A 70 10.41 -52.42 16.25
CA SER A 70 9.45 -51.33 16.05
C SER A 70 8.75 -51.50 14.72
N GLN A 71 7.48 -51.90 14.79
CA GLN A 71 6.50 -51.74 13.72
C GLN A 71 6.26 -50.25 13.45
N SER A 72 5.68 -49.96 12.28
CA SER A 72 5.14 -48.65 11.90
C SER A 72 4.06 -48.22 12.89
N GLY A 73 4.47 -47.51 13.94
CA GLY A 73 3.58 -46.94 14.95
C GLY A 73 3.10 -45.57 14.52
N GLU A 74 1.78 -45.39 14.53
CA GLU A 74 1.07 -44.12 14.40
C GLU A 74 1.72 -43.06 15.30
N VAL A 75 2.07 -41.90 14.72
CA VAL A 75 2.52 -40.75 15.52
C VAL A 75 1.30 -40.18 16.22
N VAL A 76 1.03 -40.64 17.44
CA VAL A 76 0.05 -40.01 18.32
C VAL A 76 0.67 -38.71 18.81
N GLN A 77 0.27 -37.59 18.20
CA GLN A 77 0.48 -36.27 18.79
C GLN A 77 -0.28 -36.25 20.12
N PRO A 78 0.37 -35.96 21.27
CA PRO A 78 -0.36 -35.73 22.50
C PRO A 78 -1.28 -34.54 22.28
N LEU A 79 -2.59 -34.76 22.47
CA LEU A 79 -3.57 -33.69 22.51
C LEU A 79 -3.09 -32.61 23.50
N PRO A 80 -3.27 -31.31 23.19
CA PRO A 80 -3.00 -30.26 24.15
C PRO A 80 -3.71 -30.61 25.46
N THR A 81 -2.98 -30.60 26.58
CA THR A 81 -3.60 -30.65 27.90
C THR A 81 -4.70 -29.60 27.92
N GLN A 82 -5.93 -30.04 28.25
CA GLN A 82 -7.10 -29.17 28.32
C GLN A 82 -6.70 -27.87 29.04
N PRO A 83 -7.05 -26.70 28.49
CA PRO A 83 -7.01 -25.47 29.26
C PRO A 83 -7.74 -25.73 30.58
N ALA A 84 -7.24 -25.16 31.68
CA ALA A 84 -8.02 -25.11 32.90
C ALA A 84 -9.45 -24.66 32.53
N PRO A 85 -10.51 -25.28 33.10
CA PRO A 85 -11.87 -24.88 32.79
C PRO A 85 -11.93 -23.37 32.96
N VAL A 86 -12.34 -22.67 31.90
CA VAL A 86 -12.78 -21.27 32.02
C VAL A 86 -13.71 -21.25 33.21
N GLY A 87 -13.30 -20.58 34.28
CA GLY A 87 -14.07 -20.52 35.52
C GLY A 87 -15.48 -20.15 35.14
N GLY A 88 -16.45 -20.98 35.56
CA GLY A 88 -17.85 -20.73 35.30
C GLY A 88 -18.15 -19.29 35.64
N THR A 89 -18.70 -18.57 34.66
CA THR A 89 -19.15 -17.20 34.81
C THR A 89 -20.10 -17.15 35.98
N ASP A 90 -19.76 -16.33 36.98
CA ASP A 90 -20.63 -15.99 38.11
C ASP A 90 -21.75 -15.10 37.55
N LEU A 91 -22.63 -15.69 36.74
CA LEU A 91 -23.76 -15.03 36.12
C LEU A 91 -24.80 -14.85 37.21
N ASP A 92 -25.06 -13.60 37.58
CA ASP A 92 -26.19 -13.28 38.44
C ASP A 92 -27.48 -13.52 37.66
N LEU A 93 -28.05 -14.71 37.85
CA LEU A 93 -29.30 -15.14 37.22
C LEU A 93 -30.49 -14.26 37.62
N ALA A 94 -30.34 -13.38 38.63
CA ALA A 94 -31.38 -12.45 39.05
C ALA A 94 -31.48 -11.19 38.17
N ASP A 95 -30.45 -10.88 37.36
CA ASP A 95 -30.38 -9.67 36.52
C ASP A 95 -30.33 -10.01 35.01
N LEU A 96 -30.86 -11.18 34.64
CA LEU A 96 -30.94 -11.58 33.24
C LEU A 96 -32.01 -10.77 32.49
N PRO A 97 -31.70 -10.24 31.28
CA PRO A 97 -32.68 -9.62 30.41
C PRO A 97 -33.84 -10.58 30.08
N THR A 98 -34.96 -10.02 29.65
CA THR A 98 -36.11 -10.80 29.18
C THR A 98 -35.73 -11.65 27.96
N LEU A 99 -36.51 -12.71 27.68
CA LEU A 99 -36.27 -13.54 26.49
C LEU A 99 -36.31 -12.72 25.20
N GLU A 100 -37.21 -11.74 25.11
CA GLU A 100 -37.31 -10.84 23.95
C GLU A 100 -36.07 -9.95 23.81
N GLU A 101 -35.51 -9.45 24.92
CA GLU A 101 -34.26 -8.69 24.92
C GLU A 101 -33.08 -9.58 24.54
N LEU A 102 -32.98 -10.80 25.09
CA LEU A 102 -31.93 -11.77 24.74
C LEU A 102 -31.99 -12.17 23.26
N GLU A 103 -33.19 -12.37 22.70
CA GLU A 103 -33.37 -12.64 21.27
C GLU A 103 -33.03 -11.42 20.40
N ALA A 104 -33.11 -10.21 20.93
CA ALA A 104 -32.74 -8.97 20.26
C ALA A 104 -31.25 -8.62 20.38
N MET A 105 -30.46 -9.29 21.24
CA MET A 105 -29.01 -9.07 21.38
C MET A 105 -28.19 -9.72 20.26
N SER A 106 -27.05 -9.14 19.91
CA SER A 106 -26.07 -9.68 18.97
C SER A 106 -25.31 -10.83 19.62
N THR A 107 -24.59 -11.63 18.84
CA THR A 107 -23.73 -12.66 19.47
C THR A 107 -22.65 -12.02 20.33
N ASP A 108 -22.14 -10.84 19.95
CA ASP A 108 -21.17 -10.09 20.75
C ASP A 108 -21.77 -9.57 22.08
N GLU A 109 -22.99 -9.02 22.05
CA GLU A 109 -23.70 -8.59 23.26
C GLU A 109 -24.05 -9.78 24.17
N LEU A 110 -24.43 -10.93 23.59
CA LEU A 110 -24.67 -12.16 24.33
C LEU A 110 -23.37 -12.72 24.92
N ASP A 111 -22.28 -12.72 24.15
CA ASP A 111 -20.96 -13.15 24.62
C ASP A 111 -20.43 -12.23 25.71
N GLU A 112 -20.74 -10.94 25.66
CA GLU A 112 -20.40 -10.00 26.72
C GLU A 112 -21.24 -10.23 27.98
N LEU A 113 -22.56 -10.32 27.83
CA LEU A 113 -23.50 -10.63 28.93
C LEU A 113 -23.11 -11.94 29.63
N LEU A 114 -22.77 -12.96 28.84
CA LEU A 114 -22.40 -14.28 29.33
C LEU A 114 -20.92 -14.40 29.69
N GLY A 115 -20.11 -13.35 29.54
CA GLY A 115 -18.67 -13.37 29.80
C GLY A 115 -17.87 -14.35 28.93
N LEU A 116 -18.39 -14.70 27.75
CA LEU A 116 -17.80 -15.61 26.76
C LEU A 116 -16.85 -14.90 25.78
N LYS A 117 -16.87 -13.55 25.75
CA LYS A 117 -16.04 -12.75 24.83
C LYS A 117 -14.54 -13.08 25.00
N PRO A 118 -13.87 -13.62 23.96
CA PRO A 118 -12.46 -13.96 24.07
C PRO A 118 -11.62 -12.71 24.36
N LYS A 119 -10.89 -12.73 25.47
CA LYS A 119 -9.95 -11.63 25.80
C LYS A 119 -8.72 -11.60 24.90
N PHE A 120 -8.42 -12.72 24.25
CA PHE A 120 -7.27 -12.87 23.36
C PHE A 120 -7.72 -13.65 22.13
N ASP A 121 -7.38 -13.13 20.96
CA ASP A 121 -7.53 -13.80 19.65
C ASP A 121 -6.38 -14.78 19.36
N ILE A 122 -5.31 -14.76 20.17
CA ILE A 122 -4.08 -15.54 19.97
C ILE A 122 -3.75 -16.41 21.21
N PRO A 123 -3.33 -17.69 21.02
CA PRO A 123 -2.90 -18.56 22.11
C PRO A 123 -1.74 -17.98 22.94
N PRO A 124 -1.63 -18.29 24.24
CA PRO A 124 -0.59 -17.73 25.12
C PRO A 124 0.85 -17.81 24.59
N ALA A 125 1.22 -18.90 23.92
CA ALA A 125 2.57 -19.10 23.38
C ALA A 125 2.90 -18.23 22.17
N ALA A 126 1.90 -17.61 21.54
CA ALA A 126 2.04 -16.78 20.34
C ALA A 126 1.72 -15.29 20.61
N ARG A 127 1.42 -14.93 21.86
CA ARG A 127 1.14 -13.55 22.24
C ARG A 127 2.35 -12.65 22.05
N ARG A 128 2.11 -11.44 21.56
CA ARG A 128 3.15 -10.47 21.29
C ARG A 128 3.49 -9.69 22.56
N SER A 129 4.77 -9.42 22.74
CA SER A 129 5.26 -8.65 23.88
C SER A 129 5.07 -7.15 23.64
N MET A 130 4.59 -6.44 24.66
CA MET A 130 4.53 -4.97 24.66
C MET A 130 5.85 -4.31 25.06
N GLU A 131 6.90 -5.09 25.37
CA GLU A 131 8.21 -4.55 25.73
C GLU A 131 8.86 -3.77 24.58
N GLN A 132 8.67 -4.24 23.35
CA GLN A 132 9.19 -3.58 22.15
C GLN A 132 8.18 -3.75 21.02
N VAL A 133 7.52 -2.66 20.66
CA VAL A 133 6.48 -2.66 19.61
C VAL A 133 7.04 -2.00 18.34
N GLY A 134 6.85 -2.65 17.20
CA GLY A 134 7.22 -2.14 15.89
C GLY A 134 7.70 -3.23 14.92
N ILE A 135 7.64 -2.90 13.63
CA ILE A 135 7.84 -3.85 12.53
C ILE A 135 9.26 -3.85 11.97
N LEU A 136 10.09 -2.84 12.26
CA LEU A 136 11.46 -2.75 11.79
C LEU A 136 12.46 -3.06 12.92
N GLY A 137 13.14 -4.20 12.83
CA GLY A 137 14.28 -4.49 13.70
C GLY A 137 15.54 -3.72 13.29
N GLN A 138 16.49 -3.55 14.20
CA GLN A 138 17.74 -2.81 13.93
C GLN A 138 18.53 -3.33 12.72
N ARG A 139 18.57 -4.66 12.54
CA ARG A 139 19.25 -5.32 11.41
C ARG A 139 18.54 -5.11 10.07
N GLU A 140 17.26 -4.71 10.11
CA GLU A 140 16.41 -4.44 8.95
C GLU A 140 16.33 -2.93 8.67
N GLY A 141 17.25 -2.15 9.26
CA GLY A 141 17.26 -0.70 9.14
C GLY A 141 16.42 0.01 10.20
N GLY A 142 15.80 -0.65 11.17
CA GLY A 142 15.20 0.01 12.32
C GLY A 142 16.23 0.77 13.19
N LEU A 143 15.74 1.67 14.05
CA LEU A 143 16.55 2.25 15.11
C LEU A 143 16.81 1.21 16.23
N PRO A 144 17.90 1.32 16.99
CA PRO A 144 18.13 0.46 18.16
C PRO A 144 16.96 0.52 19.15
N ALA A 145 16.57 -0.61 19.74
CA ALA A 145 15.40 -0.67 20.63
C ALA A 145 15.47 0.33 21.80
N ALA A 146 16.67 0.55 22.36
CA ALA A 146 16.91 1.46 23.48
C ALA A 146 17.12 2.93 23.07
N SER A 147 16.77 3.33 21.83
CA SER A 147 17.00 4.70 21.33
C SER A 147 16.35 5.80 22.19
N LEU A 148 15.26 5.48 22.89
CA LEU A 148 14.54 6.41 23.76
C LEU A 148 14.84 6.24 25.26
N ALA A 149 15.76 5.35 25.64
CA ALA A 149 15.99 4.97 27.03
C ALA A 149 16.39 6.14 27.97
N ARG A 150 16.95 7.22 27.41
CA ARG A 150 17.34 8.43 28.17
C ARG A 150 16.52 9.66 27.80
N GLN A 151 15.38 9.48 27.16
CA GLN A 151 14.49 10.57 26.76
C GLN A 151 13.38 10.75 27.80
N PRO A 152 13.08 11.97 28.25
CA PRO A 152 11.96 12.22 29.15
C PRO A 152 10.63 11.81 28.49
N ALA A 153 9.81 11.01 29.19
CA ALA A 153 8.49 10.60 28.69
C ALA A 153 7.61 11.78 28.28
N ALA A 154 7.67 12.90 29.01
CA ALA A 154 6.93 14.13 28.68
C ALA A 154 7.35 14.73 27.33
N LEU A 155 8.65 14.67 26.98
CA LEU A 155 9.14 15.15 25.69
C LEU A 155 8.66 14.25 24.56
N VAL A 156 8.81 12.93 24.71
CA VAL A 156 8.33 11.96 23.70
C VAL A 156 6.83 12.12 23.47
N ARG A 157 6.05 12.24 24.56
CA ARG A 157 4.61 12.50 24.50
C ARG A 157 4.28 13.77 23.71
N ALA A 158 4.93 14.88 24.05
CA ALA A 158 4.66 16.16 23.41
C ALA A 158 5.00 16.15 21.91
N VAL A 159 6.11 15.52 21.52
CA VAL A 159 6.52 15.41 20.12
C VAL A 159 5.52 14.55 19.33
N LEU A 160 5.16 13.36 19.83
CA LEU A 160 4.24 12.49 19.11
C LEU A 160 2.82 13.08 19.06
N ALA A 161 2.31 13.60 20.18
CA ALA A 161 0.97 14.22 20.21
C ALA A 161 0.89 15.50 19.38
N GLY A 162 2.01 16.23 19.22
CA GLY A 162 2.09 17.43 18.38
C GLY A 162 2.28 17.14 16.89
N THR A 163 2.58 15.89 16.51
CA THR A 163 2.76 15.50 15.11
C THR A 163 1.40 15.12 14.51
N THR A 164 0.64 16.12 14.12
CA THR A 164 -0.76 15.97 13.63
C THR A 164 -0.94 16.27 12.15
N ARG A 165 0.13 16.59 11.43
CA ARG A 165 0.11 16.92 10.00
C ARG A 165 1.34 16.39 9.27
N PRO A 166 1.27 16.25 7.93
CA PRO A 166 2.41 15.85 7.11
C PRO A 166 3.66 16.71 7.32
N MET A 167 4.83 16.10 7.17
CA MET A 167 6.12 16.82 7.20
C MET A 167 6.32 17.63 5.92
N VAL A 168 6.91 18.82 6.07
CA VAL A 168 7.36 19.63 4.93
C VAL A 168 8.61 19.02 4.29
N SER A 169 9.49 18.46 5.11
CA SER A 169 10.73 17.82 4.63
C SER A 169 10.48 16.36 4.27
N ARG A 170 10.75 16.01 3.00
CA ARG A 170 10.73 14.62 2.52
C ARG A 170 11.67 13.70 3.31
N TRP A 171 12.92 14.13 3.51
CA TRP A 171 13.89 13.36 4.29
C TRP A 171 13.49 13.26 5.77
N GLY A 172 12.89 14.32 6.30
CA GLY A 172 12.27 14.33 7.63
C GLY A 172 11.15 13.29 7.74
N HIS A 173 10.24 13.24 6.77
CA HIS A 173 9.18 12.22 6.69
C HIS A 173 9.76 10.80 6.67
N ILE A 174 10.71 10.53 5.79
CA ILE A 174 11.31 9.19 5.64
C ILE A 174 11.98 8.74 6.95
N LEU A 175 12.75 9.64 7.58
CA LEU A 175 13.39 9.36 8.86
C LEU A 175 12.36 9.14 9.98
N LEU A 176 11.33 9.99 10.05
CA LEU A 176 10.29 9.91 11.07
C LEU A 176 9.48 8.63 10.92
N ARG A 177 9.03 8.27 9.71
CA ARG A 177 8.39 6.97 9.42
C ARG A 177 9.26 5.82 9.90
N ARG A 178 10.54 5.81 9.54
CA ARG A 178 11.50 4.78 9.97
C ARG A 178 11.58 4.71 11.50
N ALA A 179 11.64 5.85 12.18
CA ALA A 179 11.68 5.91 13.64
C ALA A 179 10.40 5.38 14.29
N LEU A 180 9.23 5.79 13.78
CA LEU A 180 7.92 5.37 14.28
C LEU A 180 7.65 3.87 14.05
N ALA A 181 8.09 3.33 12.92
CA ALA A 181 7.96 1.92 12.56
C ALA A 181 9.00 1.00 13.22
N SER A 182 10.05 1.58 13.83
CA SER A 182 11.10 0.80 14.51
C SER A 182 10.56 0.09 15.73
N ARG A 183 11.07 -1.13 15.97
CA ARG A 183 10.80 -1.90 17.18
C ARG A 183 11.53 -1.26 18.36
N LEU A 184 10.84 -0.34 19.04
CA LEU A 184 11.38 0.47 20.12
C LEU A 184 10.85 0.03 21.48
N ALA A 185 11.73 0.07 22.48
CA ALA A 185 11.31 -0.02 23.87
C ALA A 185 10.60 1.27 24.28
N THR A 186 9.55 1.12 25.08
CA THR A 186 8.80 2.26 25.64
C THR A 186 9.71 3.12 26.52
N PRO A 187 9.65 4.46 26.41
CA PRO A 187 10.40 5.35 27.30
C PRO A 187 10.09 5.10 28.78
N GLU A 188 11.08 5.27 29.65
CA GLU A 188 10.90 5.11 31.09
C GLU A 188 9.82 6.09 31.62
N GLY A 189 8.85 5.57 32.38
CA GLY A 189 7.74 6.36 32.92
C GLY A 189 6.60 6.67 31.94
N MET A 190 6.55 6.00 30.79
CA MET A 190 5.44 6.05 29.83
C MET A 190 4.71 4.72 29.76
N ASP A 191 3.39 4.76 29.58
CA ASP A 191 2.59 3.55 29.34
C ASP A 191 2.87 2.98 27.93
N PRO A 192 3.12 1.66 27.77
CA PRO A 192 3.41 1.08 26.46
C PRO A 192 2.27 1.22 25.44
N VAL A 193 1.00 1.14 25.89
CA VAL A 193 -0.15 1.29 25.00
C VAL A 193 -0.27 2.75 24.57
N GLU A 194 -0.14 3.70 25.49
CA GLU A 194 -0.08 5.14 25.17
C GLU A 194 1.01 5.44 24.13
N PHE A 195 2.22 4.93 24.34
CA PHE A 195 3.34 5.13 23.42
C PHE A 195 3.06 4.53 22.03
N ALA A 196 2.46 3.35 21.97
CA ALA A 196 2.04 2.75 20.70
C ALA A 196 0.94 3.58 20.01
N THR A 197 -0.11 3.98 20.74
CA THR A 197 -1.19 4.83 20.22
C THR A 197 -0.66 6.11 19.60
N LEU A 198 0.22 6.83 20.30
CA LEU A 198 0.77 8.09 19.81
C LEU A 198 1.64 7.90 18.56
N ARG A 199 2.35 6.78 18.44
CA ARG A 199 3.12 6.46 17.22
C ARG A 199 2.22 6.13 16.04
N VAL A 200 1.16 5.35 16.25
CA VAL A 200 0.18 5.00 15.21
C VAL A 200 -0.53 6.26 14.70
N ARG A 201 -0.97 7.14 15.61
CA ARG A 201 -1.56 8.43 15.24
C ARG A 201 -0.61 9.30 14.43
N ALA A 202 0.66 9.38 14.84
CA ALA A 202 1.66 10.13 14.09
C ALA A 202 1.87 9.52 12.68
N LEU A 203 1.89 8.18 12.54
CA LEU A 203 1.97 7.54 11.22
C LEU A 203 0.74 7.85 10.36
N ASN A 204 -0.47 7.79 10.91
CA ASN A 204 -1.69 8.16 10.18
C ASN A 204 -1.66 9.62 9.73
N ALA A 205 -1.24 10.55 10.61
CA ALA A 205 -1.13 11.98 10.29
C ALA A 205 -0.09 12.28 9.20
N LEU A 206 0.87 11.38 8.98
CA LEU A 206 1.83 11.45 7.88
C LEU A 206 1.27 10.84 6.57
N GLY A 207 0.10 10.19 6.61
CA GLY A 207 -0.45 9.41 5.49
C GLY A 207 0.18 8.01 5.35
N GLU A 208 0.90 7.53 6.36
CA GLU A 208 1.57 6.22 6.37
C GLU A 208 0.64 5.12 6.92
N HIS A 209 -0.61 5.08 6.46
CA HIS A 209 -1.65 4.19 6.97
C HIS A 209 -1.29 2.70 6.87
N VAL A 210 -0.60 2.29 5.80
CA VAL A 210 -0.13 0.90 5.63
C VAL A 210 0.88 0.52 6.72
N VAL A 211 1.79 1.45 7.06
CA VAL A 211 2.78 1.25 8.12
C VAL A 211 2.13 1.32 9.50
N ALA A 212 1.21 2.27 9.71
CA ALA A 212 0.42 2.39 10.92
C ALA A 212 -0.35 1.09 11.22
N ARG A 213 -1.02 0.53 10.19
CA ARG A 213 -1.73 -0.74 10.28
C ARG A 213 -0.79 -1.89 10.65
N ALA A 214 0.39 -1.95 10.02
CA ALA A 214 1.36 -2.99 10.31
C ALA A 214 1.90 -2.90 11.76
N VAL A 215 2.08 -1.69 12.31
CA VAL A 215 2.44 -1.49 13.73
C VAL A 215 1.30 -1.90 14.66
N VAL A 216 0.06 -1.58 14.31
CA VAL A 216 -1.15 -1.99 15.03
C VAL A 216 -1.28 -3.52 15.08
N GLN A 217 -0.99 -4.20 13.97
CA GLN A 217 -1.00 -5.67 13.87
C GLN A 217 0.12 -6.37 14.66
N ASP A 218 1.15 -5.62 15.09
CA ASP A 218 2.20 -6.10 16.00
C ASP A 218 1.75 -6.06 17.48
N ILE A 219 0.55 -5.55 17.75
CA ILE A 219 -0.04 -5.45 19.09
C ILE A 219 -1.24 -6.39 19.14
N ASP A 220 -1.28 -7.26 20.16
CA ASP A 220 -2.45 -8.11 20.39
C ASP A 220 -3.67 -7.24 20.76
N THR A 221 -4.83 -7.54 20.18
CA THR A 221 -6.09 -6.79 20.37
C THR A 221 -6.50 -6.68 21.85
N ALA A 222 -6.10 -7.65 22.66
CA ALA A 222 -6.24 -7.64 24.12
C ALA A 222 -5.61 -6.43 24.83
N ASN A 223 -4.60 -5.82 24.20
CA ASN A 223 -3.89 -4.65 24.73
C ASN A 223 -4.40 -3.33 24.14
N TYR A 224 -5.47 -3.35 23.34
CA TYR A 224 -6.00 -2.13 22.74
C TYR A 224 -6.75 -1.32 23.77
N SER A 225 -6.34 -0.06 23.94
CA SER A 225 -7.16 0.97 24.57
C SER A 225 -8.15 1.54 23.55
N PRO A 226 -9.25 2.20 23.98
CA PRO A 226 -10.14 2.91 23.05
C PRO A 226 -9.39 3.87 22.12
N ALA A 227 -8.38 4.57 22.66
CA ALA A 227 -7.54 5.49 21.89
C ALA A 227 -6.66 4.79 20.84
N LEU A 228 -6.17 3.57 21.13
CA LEU A 228 -5.45 2.74 20.15
C LEU A 228 -6.42 2.18 19.10
N THR A 229 -7.62 1.77 19.50
CA THR A 229 -8.67 1.28 18.58
C THR A 229 -9.04 2.35 17.55
N ASP A 230 -9.20 3.60 17.95
CA ASP A 230 -9.48 4.69 17.00
C ASP A 230 -8.35 4.88 15.99
N ALA A 231 -7.10 4.89 16.46
CA ALA A 231 -5.93 5.02 15.61
C ALA A 231 -5.76 3.80 14.67
N ALA A 232 -6.12 2.61 15.16
CA ALA A 232 -6.13 1.38 14.38
C ALA A 232 -7.19 1.43 13.27
N VAL A 233 -8.42 1.81 13.59
CA VAL A 233 -9.50 1.95 12.61
C VAL A 233 -9.10 2.94 11.52
N GLU A 234 -8.56 4.10 11.88
CA GLU A 234 -8.06 5.08 10.90
C GLU A 234 -6.99 4.47 9.96
N ALA A 235 -6.07 3.66 10.49
CA ALA A 235 -5.06 2.98 9.68
C ALA A 235 -5.65 1.92 8.74
N TYR A 236 -6.68 1.19 9.18
CA TYR A 236 -7.40 0.22 8.36
C TYR A 236 -8.20 0.91 7.24
N ILE A 237 -8.92 2.00 7.54
CA ILE A 237 -9.63 2.80 6.54
C ILE A 237 -8.64 3.40 5.54
N GLY A 238 -7.58 4.05 6.00
CA GLY A 238 -6.56 4.65 5.16
C GLY A 238 -5.73 3.64 4.35
N SER A 239 -5.86 2.33 4.60
CA SER A 239 -5.27 1.27 3.76
C SER A 239 -6.30 0.44 3.01
N ALA A 240 -7.58 0.87 2.99
CA ALA A 240 -8.72 0.19 2.39
C ALA A 240 -8.93 -1.26 2.86
N ASP A 241 -8.49 -1.58 4.09
CA ASP A 241 -8.59 -2.91 4.69
C ASP A 241 -9.65 -2.92 5.79
N ILE A 242 -10.90 -2.78 5.35
CA ILE A 242 -12.07 -2.65 6.23
C ILE A 242 -12.25 -3.87 7.12
N ILE A 243 -12.04 -5.07 6.57
CA ILE A 243 -12.25 -6.33 7.29
C ILE A 243 -11.13 -6.57 8.32
N GLY A 244 -9.91 -6.09 8.04
CA GLY A 244 -8.81 -6.13 8.99
C GLY A 244 -9.10 -5.42 10.32
N ALA A 245 -10.02 -4.45 10.34
CA ALA A 245 -10.42 -3.74 11.56
C ALA A 245 -11.34 -4.58 12.49
N CYS A 246 -11.96 -5.66 11.99
CA CYS A 246 -13.01 -6.37 12.70
C CYS A 246 -12.62 -6.97 14.05
N PRO A 247 -11.41 -7.52 14.26
CA PRO A 247 -10.98 -7.93 15.58
C PRO A 247 -11.02 -6.79 16.61
N ALA A 248 -10.59 -5.58 16.24
CA ALA A 248 -10.62 -4.42 17.13
C ALA A 248 -12.07 -3.95 17.39
N VAL A 249 -12.90 -3.90 16.35
CA VAL A 249 -14.31 -3.48 16.43
C VAL A 249 -15.14 -4.41 17.32
N ARG A 250 -14.89 -5.73 17.24
CA ARG A 250 -15.66 -6.72 18.00
C ARG A 250 -15.14 -6.93 19.40
N LEU A 251 -13.82 -6.97 19.59
CA LEU A 251 -13.22 -7.38 20.87
C LEU A 251 -13.01 -6.23 21.87
N VAL A 252 -12.85 -4.99 21.39
CA VAL A 252 -12.59 -3.85 22.27
C VAL A 252 -13.90 -3.14 22.61
N ASP A 253 -14.14 -2.96 23.90
CA ASP A 253 -15.25 -2.12 24.36
C ASP A 253 -14.95 -0.64 24.07
N THR A 254 -15.93 0.04 23.48
CA THR A 254 -15.84 1.45 23.09
C THR A 254 -17.19 2.12 23.26
N GLN A 255 -17.17 3.42 23.55
CA GLN A 255 -18.37 4.25 23.68
C GLN A 255 -18.79 4.87 22.33
N ARG A 256 -18.21 4.41 21.21
CA ARG A 256 -18.53 4.95 19.89
C ARG A 256 -19.87 4.41 19.38
N ASP A 257 -20.75 5.33 19.00
CA ASP A 257 -22.06 5.06 18.42
C ASP A 257 -22.32 5.88 17.15
N ASP A 258 -21.28 6.52 16.59
CA ASP A 258 -21.38 7.28 15.35
C ASP A 258 -21.68 6.39 14.14
N ALA A 259 -22.10 7.01 13.03
CA ALA A 259 -22.50 6.29 11.82
C ALA A 259 -21.38 5.41 11.24
N GLU A 260 -20.13 5.87 11.31
CA GLU A 260 -18.98 5.12 10.82
C GLU A 260 -18.74 3.85 11.66
N TRP A 261 -18.82 3.99 12.98
CA TRP A 261 -18.73 2.85 13.89
C TRP A 261 -19.88 1.86 13.68
N GLN A 262 -21.12 2.34 13.53
CA GLN A 262 -22.28 1.48 13.22
C GLN A 262 -22.11 0.75 11.88
N MET A 263 -21.51 1.40 10.86
CA MET A 263 -21.19 0.74 9.59
C MET A 263 -20.16 -0.38 9.78
N LEU A 264 -19.06 -0.13 10.49
CA LEU A 264 -18.05 -1.15 10.78
C LEU A 264 -18.63 -2.31 11.57
N ALA A 265 -19.38 -2.03 12.65
CA ALA A 265 -20.03 -3.06 13.45
C ALA A 265 -20.94 -3.94 12.57
N GLY A 266 -21.76 -3.33 11.72
CA GLY A 266 -22.59 -4.05 10.76
C GLY A 266 -21.78 -4.93 9.80
N ILE A 267 -20.69 -4.40 9.23
CA ILE A 267 -19.79 -5.17 8.36
C ILE A 267 -19.18 -6.35 9.11
N CYS A 268 -18.61 -6.11 10.29
CA CYS A 268 -17.93 -7.13 11.07
C CYS A 268 -18.87 -8.21 11.59
N ASN A 269 -20.10 -7.86 11.97
CA ASN A 269 -21.15 -8.81 12.33
C ASN A 269 -21.53 -9.69 11.13
N ALA A 270 -21.59 -9.14 9.92
CA ALA A 270 -21.86 -9.93 8.73
C ALA A 270 -20.76 -10.98 8.48
N TYR A 271 -19.48 -10.60 8.62
CA TYR A 271 -18.33 -11.50 8.49
C TYR A 271 -18.19 -12.48 9.67
N ALA A 272 -18.77 -12.16 10.83
CA ALA A 272 -18.92 -13.08 11.96
C ALA A 272 -20.03 -14.12 11.75
N GLY A 273 -20.82 -14.01 10.67
CA GLY A 273 -21.89 -14.94 10.32
C GLY A 273 -23.30 -14.45 10.68
N GLU A 274 -23.44 -13.25 11.24
CA GLU A 274 -24.71 -12.60 11.61
C GLU A 274 -25.31 -11.77 10.46
N ALA A 275 -25.24 -12.28 9.23
CA ALA A 275 -25.59 -11.51 8.04
C ALA A 275 -27.01 -10.89 8.11
N THR A 276 -28.01 -11.59 8.65
CA THR A 276 -29.38 -11.07 8.74
C THR A 276 -29.48 -9.87 9.69
N ARG A 277 -28.84 -9.94 10.87
CA ARG A 277 -28.84 -8.87 11.87
C ARG A 277 -28.12 -7.65 11.31
N ALA A 278 -26.89 -7.84 10.84
CA ALA A 278 -26.08 -6.81 10.20
C ALA A 278 -26.85 -6.05 9.10
N GLN A 279 -27.55 -6.78 8.24
CA GLN A 279 -28.36 -6.18 7.16
C GLN A 279 -29.58 -5.39 7.67
N ASN A 280 -30.15 -5.78 8.80
CA ASN A 280 -31.24 -5.03 9.43
C ASN A 280 -30.71 -3.74 10.09
N ASP A 281 -29.58 -3.82 10.77
CA ASP A 281 -28.96 -2.67 11.43
C ASP A 281 -28.48 -1.63 10.41
N LEU A 282 -27.78 -2.06 9.36
CA LEU A 282 -27.35 -1.17 8.27
C LEU A 282 -28.53 -0.57 7.51
N ARG A 283 -29.68 -1.25 7.45
CA ARG A 283 -30.92 -0.69 6.85
C ARG A 283 -31.54 0.38 7.76
N ARG A 284 -31.56 0.14 9.07
CA ARG A 284 -32.02 1.12 10.06
C ARG A 284 -31.11 2.34 10.09
N LEU A 285 -29.80 2.14 9.92
CA LEU A 285 -28.84 3.22 9.74
C LEU A 285 -29.15 4.00 8.46
N LEU A 286 -29.28 3.33 7.32
CA LEU A 286 -29.60 3.97 6.04
C LEU A 286 -30.91 4.77 6.07
N SER A 287 -31.95 4.29 6.77
CA SER A 287 -33.23 5.01 6.87
C SER A 287 -33.16 6.29 7.70
N ARG A 288 -32.16 6.40 8.59
CA ARG A 288 -31.93 7.58 9.44
C ARG A 288 -30.83 8.50 8.89
N THR A 289 -30.12 8.05 7.86
CA THR A 289 -29.02 8.77 7.23
C THR A 289 -29.59 9.66 6.13
N GLU A 290 -29.45 10.97 6.27
CA GLU A 290 -29.91 11.96 5.30
C GLU A 290 -28.82 12.28 4.28
N ASP A 291 -27.64 12.67 4.77
CA ASP A 291 -26.43 12.94 4.00
C ASP A 291 -25.52 11.70 3.89
N ASP A 292 -24.63 11.65 2.90
CA ASP A 292 -23.64 10.57 2.73
C ASP A 292 -24.21 9.13 2.70
N ARG A 293 -25.46 8.99 2.27
CA ARG A 293 -26.15 7.69 2.15
C ARG A 293 -25.38 6.66 1.33
N ILE A 294 -24.57 7.11 0.38
CA ILE A 294 -23.67 6.27 -0.42
C ILE A 294 -22.72 5.44 0.46
N ASP A 295 -22.23 6.00 1.57
CA ASP A 295 -21.27 5.30 2.44
C ASP A 295 -21.95 4.12 3.14
N VAL A 296 -23.20 4.30 3.58
CA VAL A 296 -24.02 3.21 4.16
C VAL A 296 -24.39 2.16 3.10
N LEU A 297 -24.66 2.57 1.86
CA LEU A 297 -24.90 1.64 0.75
C LEU A 297 -23.65 0.82 0.41
N LEU A 298 -22.48 1.45 0.37
CA LEU A 298 -21.20 0.78 0.22
C LEU A 298 -20.97 -0.21 1.38
N ALA A 299 -21.22 0.20 2.63
CA ALA A 299 -21.12 -0.69 3.79
C ALA A 299 -22.08 -1.88 3.71
N GLN A 300 -23.33 -1.68 3.27
CA GLN A 300 -24.28 -2.76 3.02
C GLN A 300 -23.77 -3.76 1.97
N ARG A 301 -23.12 -3.27 0.92
CA ARG A 301 -22.53 -4.09 -0.14
C ARG A 301 -21.32 -4.88 0.36
N VAL A 302 -20.44 -4.25 1.16
CA VAL A 302 -19.33 -4.94 1.84
C VAL A 302 -19.87 -6.06 2.73
N ALA A 303 -20.82 -5.75 3.62
CA ALA A 303 -21.46 -6.73 4.50
C ALA A 303 -22.17 -7.85 3.70
N GLY A 304 -22.75 -7.53 2.54
CA GLY A 304 -23.40 -8.49 1.65
C GLY A 304 -22.44 -9.54 1.07
N SER A 305 -21.16 -9.18 0.90
CA SER A 305 -20.14 -10.07 0.34
C SER A 305 -19.71 -11.22 1.28
N ALA A 306 -20.09 -11.18 2.57
CA ALA A 306 -19.83 -12.24 3.56
C ALA A 306 -20.58 -13.58 3.31
N GLY A 307 -21.22 -13.77 2.16
CA GLY A 307 -21.65 -15.09 1.65
C GLY A 307 -23.09 -15.52 1.96
N ARG A 308 -23.88 -14.75 2.73
CA ARG A 308 -25.30 -15.07 3.01
C ARG A 308 -26.28 -13.94 2.66
N GLY A 309 -25.81 -12.72 2.44
CA GLY A 309 -26.63 -11.59 2.02
C GLY A 309 -26.78 -11.54 0.50
N ARG A 310 -27.76 -12.26 -0.07
CA ARG A 310 -28.05 -12.22 -1.53
C ARG A 310 -28.76 -10.92 -1.96
N ARG A 311 -28.24 -9.76 -1.58
CA ARG A 311 -28.85 -8.47 -1.90
C ARG A 311 -27.94 -7.69 -2.83
N ALA A 312 -28.46 -7.37 -4.02
CA ALA A 312 -27.83 -6.42 -4.91
C ALA A 312 -28.08 -5.01 -4.34
N VAL A 313 -27.00 -4.31 -4.00
CA VAL A 313 -27.03 -2.89 -3.65
C VAL A 313 -26.39 -2.16 -4.83
N THR A 314 -27.17 -1.32 -5.50
CA THR A 314 -26.64 -0.44 -6.56
C THR A 314 -26.00 0.78 -5.93
N ILE A 315 -24.81 1.13 -6.39
CA ILE A 315 -24.09 2.33 -5.98
C ILE A 315 -24.27 3.36 -7.09
N GLU A 316 -24.83 4.52 -6.74
CA GLU A 316 -25.04 5.64 -7.65
C GLU A 316 -24.09 6.77 -7.23
N TRP A 317 -23.23 7.19 -8.16
CA TRP A 317 -22.27 8.28 -7.92
C TRP A 317 -22.83 9.65 -8.32
N ASP A 318 -23.98 9.68 -9.01
CA ASP A 318 -24.64 10.90 -9.45
C ASP A 318 -24.96 11.83 -8.27
N GLY A 319 -24.48 13.08 -8.36
CA GLY A 319 -24.70 14.09 -7.32
C GLY A 319 -23.79 13.98 -6.10
N ILE A 320 -22.80 13.08 -6.11
CA ILE A 320 -21.77 13.01 -5.06
C ILE A 320 -20.74 14.11 -5.28
N ALA A 321 -20.51 14.95 -4.27
CA ALA A 321 -19.69 16.15 -4.40
C ALA A 321 -18.18 15.92 -4.18
N GLY A 322 -17.77 14.77 -3.64
CA GLY A 322 -16.36 14.49 -3.35
C GLY A 322 -16.14 13.11 -2.73
N LEU A 323 -14.88 12.73 -2.52
CA LEU A 323 -14.50 11.49 -1.85
C LEU A 323 -14.12 11.75 -0.40
N THR A 324 -14.78 11.05 0.52
CA THR A 324 -14.33 10.90 1.91
C THR A 324 -13.36 9.72 2.01
N PRO A 325 -12.50 9.65 3.04
CA PRO A 325 -11.65 8.48 3.28
C PRO A 325 -12.46 7.18 3.38
N TRP A 326 -13.63 7.21 4.02
CA TRP A 326 -14.55 6.07 4.10
C TRP A 326 -15.10 5.63 2.76
N ARG A 327 -15.61 6.58 1.97
CA ARG A 327 -16.13 6.31 0.62
C ARG A 327 -15.08 5.67 -0.26
N PHE A 328 -13.87 6.25 -0.25
CA PHE A 328 -12.74 5.73 -0.98
C PHE A 328 -12.35 4.32 -0.51
N ALA A 329 -12.21 4.11 0.79
CA ALA A 329 -11.82 2.83 1.36
C ALA A 329 -12.84 1.72 1.05
N LEU A 330 -14.13 1.98 1.24
CA LEU A 330 -15.20 1.02 0.98
C LEU A 330 -15.33 0.70 -0.51
N ALA A 331 -15.25 1.70 -1.39
CA ALA A 331 -15.30 1.49 -2.83
C ALA A 331 -14.11 0.62 -3.30
N ASN A 332 -12.90 0.93 -2.85
CA ASN A 332 -11.71 0.15 -3.20
C ASN A 332 -11.73 -1.26 -2.60
N ALA A 333 -12.25 -1.45 -1.38
CA ALA A 333 -12.44 -2.77 -0.79
C ALA A 333 -13.40 -3.66 -1.61
N LEU A 334 -14.36 -3.05 -2.31
CA LEU A 334 -15.31 -3.72 -3.19
C LEU A 334 -14.84 -3.88 -4.63
N GLY A 335 -13.76 -3.19 -5.03
CA GLY A 335 -13.44 -2.98 -6.45
C GLY A 335 -14.54 -2.21 -7.20
N GLU A 336 -15.33 -1.39 -6.50
CA GLU A 336 -16.33 -0.51 -7.11
C GLU A 336 -15.60 0.64 -7.82
N PRO A 337 -15.79 0.81 -9.15
CA PRO A 337 -15.10 1.85 -9.90
C PRO A 337 -15.46 3.24 -9.37
N VAL A 338 -14.45 3.98 -8.93
CA VAL A 338 -14.58 5.38 -8.53
C VAL A 338 -14.49 6.26 -9.78
N PRO A 339 -15.44 7.19 -10.01
CA PRO A 339 -15.35 8.14 -11.11
C PRO A 339 -14.04 8.94 -11.12
N ASP A 340 -13.44 9.07 -12.29
CA ASP A 340 -12.14 9.73 -12.49
C ASP A 340 -12.15 11.21 -12.07
N GLU A 341 -13.29 11.90 -12.21
CA GLU A 341 -13.48 13.30 -11.77
C GLU A 341 -13.37 13.42 -10.25
N LEU A 342 -14.04 12.53 -9.52
CA LEU A 342 -14.01 12.50 -8.06
C LEU A 342 -12.62 12.19 -7.51
N LEU A 343 -11.86 11.33 -8.18
CA LEU A 343 -10.47 11.05 -7.82
C LEU A 343 -9.55 12.21 -8.20
N GLY A 344 -9.83 12.92 -9.30
CA GLY A 344 -9.09 14.10 -9.73
C GLY A 344 -9.22 15.29 -8.78
N ASP A 345 -10.41 15.46 -8.19
CA ASP A 345 -10.73 16.51 -7.22
C ASP A 345 -10.50 16.08 -5.76
N ALA A 346 -9.89 14.91 -5.55
CA ALA A 346 -9.62 14.39 -4.22
C ALA A 346 -8.63 15.27 -3.44
N GLU A 347 -8.88 15.42 -2.14
CA GLU A 347 -7.98 16.15 -1.24
C GLU A 347 -6.56 15.52 -1.21
N PRO A 348 -5.51 16.33 -0.98
CA PRO A 348 -4.11 15.87 -0.97
C PRO A 348 -3.84 14.63 -0.10
N ASP A 349 -4.48 14.53 1.07
CA ASP A 349 -4.32 13.40 1.99
C ASP A 349 -4.87 12.09 1.38
N LEU A 350 -6.00 12.18 0.66
CA LEU A 350 -6.58 11.04 -0.03
C LEU A 350 -5.76 10.65 -1.26
N LEU A 351 -5.21 11.62 -1.99
CA LEU A 351 -4.29 11.34 -3.11
C LEU A 351 -3.07 10.55 -2.63
N ARG A 352 -2.42 10.96 -1.53
CA ARG A 352 -1.28 10.18 -0.97
C ARG A 352 -1.64 8.72 -0.71
N THR A 353 -2.85 8.47 -0.21
CA THR A 353 -3.38 7.12 -0.02
C THR A 353 -3.59 6.40 -1.36
N ALA A 354 -4.23 7.06 -2.32
CA ALA A 354 -4.50 6.50 -3.64
C ALA A 354 -3.23 6.02 -4.37
N ALA A 355 -2.10 6.71 -4.20
CA ALA A 355 -0.83 6.28 -4.78
C ALA A 355 -0.38 4.87 -4.33
N LEU A 356 -0.79 4.44 -3.13
CA LEU A 356 -0.46 3.15 -2.54
C LEU A 356 -1.58 2.09 -2.69
N THR A 357 -2.78 2.49 -3.09
CA THR A 357 -3.94 1.59 -3.14
C THR A 357 -3.84 0.61 -4.30
N PRO A 358 -3.69 -0.70 -4.06
CA PRO A 358 -3.50 -1.69 -5.12
C PRO A 358 -4.76 -1.99 -5.94
N ALA A 359 -5.94 -1.62 -5.44
CA ALA A 359 -7.21 -1.78 -6.17
C ALA A 359 -7.37 -0.79 -7.33
N LEU A 360 -6.57 0.28 -7.37
CA LEU A 360 -6.57 1.26 -8.46
C LEU A 360 -5.64 0.82 -9.59
N THR A 361 -5.96 1.25 -10.82
CA THR A 361 -5.11 1.00 -11.99
C THR A 361 -3.78 1.76 -11.90
N PRO A 362 -2.71 1.32 -12.59
CA PRO A 362 -1.46 2.07 -12.65
C PRO A 362 -1.63 3.53 -13.07
N LEU A 363 -2.51 3.80 -14.05
CA LEU A 363 -2.83 5.15 -14.51
C LEU A 363 -3.48 6.01 -13.42
N GLN A 364 -4.43 5.46 -12.65
CA GLN A 364 -5.06 6.17 -11.53
C GLN A 364 -4.06 6.47 -10.42
N ARG A 365 -3.21 5.50 -10.07
CA ARG A 365 -2.15 5.67 -9.05
C ARG A 365 -1.11 6.70 -9.49
N ALA A 366 -0.80 6.79 -10.78
CA ALA A 366 0.16 7.76 -11.32
C ALA A 366 -0.28 9.21 -11.15
N ARG A 367 -1.59 9.51 -11.11
CA ARG A 367 -2.10 10.86 -10.81
C ARG A 367 -1.71 11.34 -9.41
N ALA A 368 -1.67 10.41 -8.47
CA ALA A 368 -1.31 10.65 -7.07
C ALA A 368 0.18 10.43 -6.74
N ALA A 369 0.94 9.88 -7.69
CA ALA A 369 2.31 9.44 -7.44
C ALA A 369 3.25 10.62 -7.14
N ASP A 370 3.02 11.79 -7.77
CA ASP A 370 3.85 12.97 -7.59
C ASP A 370 3.79 13.52 -6.16
N ILE A 371 2.58 13.70 -5.59
CA ILE A 371 2.42 14.14 -4.20
C ILE A 371 2.98 13.11 -3.21
N ALA A 372 2.77 11.82 -3.45
CA ALA A 372 3.29 10.76 -2.59
C ALA A 372 4.83 10.69 -2.61
N ALA A 373 5.45 10.87 -3.78
CA ALA A 373 6.91 10.93 -3.92
C ALA A 373 7.51 12.19 -3.29
N ALA A 374 6.88 13.34 -3.51
CA ALA A 374 7.29 14.61 -2.91
C ALA A 374 7.22 14.57 -1.38
N SER A 375 6.19 13.92 -0.83
CA SER A 375 6.00 13.77 0.61
C SER A 375 6.94 12.73 1.26
N GLY A 376 7.58 11.86 0.47
CA GLY A 376 8.49 10.82 0.98
C GLY A 376 7.84 9.47 1.25
N ILE A 377 6.57 9.31 0.86
CA ILE A 377 5.84 8.04 0.91
C ILE A 377 6.40 7.09 -0.16
N LEU A 378 6.45 7.55 -1.41
CA LEU A 378 7.03 6.78 -2.52
C LEU A 378 8.52 7.08 -2.70
N SER A 379 9.28 6.01 -2.94
CA SER A 379 10.69 6.10 -3.35
C SER A 379 10.80 6.30 -4.86
N SER A 380 11.96 6.79 -5.32
CA SER A 380 12.26 6.86 -6.76
C SER A 380 12.12 5.50 -7.44
N ALA A 381 12.55 4.41 -6.78
CA ALA A 381 12.40 3.06 -7.30
C ALA A 381 10.93 2.63 -7.46
N ALA A 382 10.07 2.96 -6.49
CA ALA A 382 8.63 2.66 -6.58
C ALA A 382 7.94 3.47 -7.68
N MET A 383 8.36 4.72 -7.88
CA MET A 383 7.88 5.55 -8.98
C MET A 383 8.28 4.97 -10.33
N VAL A 384 9.55 4.57 -10.49
CA VAL A 384 10.05 3.94 -11.72
C VAL A 384 9.32 2.64 -12.01
N ASP A 385 9.04 1.82 -10.99
CA ASP A 385 8.26 0.58 -11.14
C ASP A 385 6.84 0.87 -11.65
N LEU A 386 6.14 1.83 -11.03
CA LEU A 386 4.79 2.24 -11.45
C LEU A 386 4.76 2.72 -12.92
N TYR A 387 5.68 3.60 -13.30
CA TYR A 387 5.76 4.09 -14.69
C TYR A 387 6.23 2.99 -15.67
N SER A 388 7.00 2.00 -15.21
CA SER A 388 7.37 0.85 -16.04
C SER A 388 6.17 -0.05 -16.31
N GLN A 389 5.27 -0.22 -15.33
CA GLN A 389 4.01 -0.94 -15.53
C GLN A 389 3.13 -0.21 -16.56
N ILE A 390 2.99 1.11 -16.45
CA ILE A 390 2.25 1.92 -17.44
C ILE A 390 2.84 1.81 -18.84
N PHE A 391 4.18 1.86 -18.96
CA PHE A 391 4.84 1.71 -20.26
C PHE A 391 4.58 0.34 -20.90
N ALA A 392 4.44 -0.70 -20.09
CA ALA A 392 4.19 -2.07 -20.56
C ALA A 392 2.72 -2.35 -20.87
N GLU A 393 1.80 -1.47 -20.46
CA GLU A 393 0.36 -1.64 -20.66
C GLU A 393 -0.05 -1.25 -22.09
N GLU A 394 -0.65 -2.19 -22.82
CA GLU A 394 -1.13 -1.95 -24.18
C GLU A 394 -2.32 -0.98 -24.17
N GLY A 395 -2.27 0.07 -24.99
CA GLY A 395 -3.35 1.06 -25.08
C GLY A 395 -3.38 2.07 -23.94
N ALA A 396 -2.33 2.15 -23.11
CA ALA A 396 -2.20 3.22 -22.12
C ALA A 396 -2.06 4.59 -22.82
N GLU A 397 -2.92 5.52 -22.47
CA GLU A 397 -2.98 6.88 -23.04
C GLU A 397 -2.89 7.96 -21.95
N GLY A 398 -2.71 9.21 -22.37
CA GLY A 398 -2.65 10.38 -21.49
C GLY A 398 -1.26 10.68 -20.90
N ASP A 399 -1.22 11.69 -20.03
CA ASP A 399 0.04 12.27 -19.53
C ASP A 399 0.94 11.27 -18.81
N ALA A 400 0.35 10.31 -18.10
CA ALA A 400 1.10 9.26 -17.42
C ALA A 400 1.83 8.34 -18.41
N ALA A 401 1.19 7.97 -19.53
CA ALA A 401 1.80 7.15 -20.58
C ALA A 401 2.89 7.91 -21.35
N VAL A 402 2.69 9.22 -21.60
CA VAL A 402 3.72 10.11 -22.16
C VAL A 402 4.92 10.18 -21.22
N THR A 403 4.68 10.39 -19.92
CA THR A 403 5.74 10.43 -18.91
C THR A 403 6.49 9.10 -18.83
N ALA A 404 5.79 7.96 -18.90
CA ALA A 404 6.40 6.64 -18.91
C ALA A 404 7.37 6.46 -20.10
N SER A 405 6.95 6.92 -21.28
CA SER A 405 7.76 6.89 -22.50
C SER A 405 9.00 7.80 -22.39
N ARG A 406 8.83 9.02 -21.88
CA ARG A 406 9.94 9.95 -21.60
C ARG A 406 10.89 9.41 -20.55
N LEU A 407 10.37 8.76 -19.52
CA LEU A 407 11.21 8.15 -18.48
C LEU A 407 12.11 7.08 -19.10
N ARG A 408 11.58 6.22 -19.96
CA ARG A 408 12.39 5.25 -20.71
C ARG A 408 13.49 5.95 -21.51
N GLU A 409 13.15 7.00 -22.26
CA GLU A 409 14.12 7.78 -23.04
C GLU A 409 15.24 8.37 -22.15
N ALA A 410 14.91 8.88 -20.97
CA ALA A 410 15.89 9.37 -19.99
C ALA A 410 16.89 8.30 -19.52
N TYR A 411 16.45 7.03 -19.42
CA TYR A 411 17.31 5.91 -19.00
C TYR A 411 18.14 5.31 -20.13
N VAL A 412 17.54 5.08 -21.31
CA VAL A 412 18.13 4.26 -22.37
C VAL A 412 18.38 4.98 -23.68
N GLY A 413 18.14 6.30 -23.74
CA GLY A 413 18.51 7.13 -24.89
C GLY A 413 20.00 7.01 -25.22
N THR A 414 20.35 7.12 -26.49
CA THR A 414 21.76 6.93 -26.92
C THR A 414 22.62 8.18 -26.76
N ASP A 415 21.99 9.35 -26.82
CA ASP A 415 22.63 10.66 -26.68
C ASP A 415 22.35 11.26 -25.28
N PRO A 416 23.37 11.65 -24.51
CA PRO A 416 23.21 12.36 -23.24
C PRO A 416 22.30 13.60 -23.33
N LEU A 417 22.35 14.37 -24.41
CA LEU A 417 21.51 15.56 -24.57
C LEU A 417 20.03 15.18 -24.77
N GLN A 418 19.76 14.11 -25.53
CA GLN A 418 18.41 13.56 -25.66
C GLN A 418 17.87 13.06 -24.32
N ARG A 419 18.69 12.36 -23.54
CA ARG A 419 18.31 11.88 -22.20
C ARG A 419 18.01 13.04 -21.25
N LEU A 420 18.81 14.10 -21.28
CA LEU A 420 18.56 15.32 -20.51
C LEU A 420 17.28 16.03 -20.96
N ALA A 421 17.03 16.13 -22.27
CA ALA A 421 15.78 16.68 -22.79
C ALA A 421 14.56 15.92 -22.27
N ALA A 422 14.61 14.58 -22.26
CA ALA A 422 13.55 13.76 -21.68
C ALA A 422 13.37 13.99 -20.17
N ILE A 423 14.45 14.20 -19.41
CA ILE A 423 14.38 14.56 -17.97
C ILE A 423 13.70 15.93 -17.79
N ARG A 424 14.07 16.93 -18.59
CA ARG A 424 13.46 18.27 -18.56
C ARG A 424 11.97 18.22 -18.88
N ASP A 425 11.58 17.46 -19.91
CA ASP A 425 10.18 17.24 -20.27
C ASP A 425 9.37 16.67 -19.08
N ILE A 426 9.92 15.70 -18.36
CA ILE A 426 9.28 15.10 -17.19
C ILE A 426 9.12 16.12 -16.05
N TRP A 427 10.12 16.96 -15.81
CA TRP A 427 10.05 18.00 -14.78
C TRP A 427 8.99 19.07 -15.10
N GLY A 428 8.82 19.41 -16.38
CA GLY A 428 7.82 20.38 -16.83
C GLY A 428 6.36 19.95 -16.59
N GLY A 429 6.08 18.65 -16.44
CA GLY A 429 4.73 18.10 -16.36
C GLY A 429 4.13 17.96 -14.95
N GLY A 430 4.90 18.16 -13.88
CA GLY A 430 4.45 17.77 -12.51
C GLY A 430 3.52 18.75 -11.78
N GLY A 431 3.13 19.87 -12.40
CA GLY A 431 2.20 20.85 -11.82
C GLY A 431 2.60 21.32 -10.41
N GLU A 432 1.62 21.38 -9.50
CA GLU A 432 1.82 21.77 -8.10
C GLU A 432 2.78 20.85 -7.34
N PHE A 433 2.80 19.56 -7.68
CA PHE A 433 3.65 18.54 -7.02
C PHE A 433 4.89 18.18 -7.84
N SER A 434 5.42 19.14 -8.62
CA SER A 434 6.55 18.95 -9.53
C SER A 434 7.81 18.36 -8.88
N TYR A 435 8.02 18.53 -7.58
CA TYR A 435 9.11 17.88 -6.86
C TYR A 435 9.04 16.34 -6.91
N GLY A 436 7.85 15.74 -7.05
CA GLY A 436 7.69 14.31 -7.29
C GLY A 436 8.36 13.83 -8.58
N ARG A 437 8.40 14.68 -9.62
CA ARG A 437 9.09 14.42 -10.88
C ARG A 437 10.61 14.46 -10.74
N VAL A 438 11.13 15.32 -9.87
CA VAL A 438 12.56 15.34 -9.49
C VAL A 438 12.95 14.04 -8.80
N VAL A 439 12.09 13.52 -7.91
CA VAL A 439 12.30 12.20 -7.28
C VAL A 439 12.26 11.07 -8.32
N LEU A 440 11.32 11.11 -9.27
CA LEU A 440 11.18 10.11 -10.33
C LEU A 440 12.44 9.97 -11.19
N THR A 441 13.08 11.09 -11.57
CA THR A 441 14.22 11.07 -12.49
C THR A 441 15.58 10.87 -11.81
N ALA A 442 15.65 10.77 -10.48
CA ALA A 442 16.89 10.69 -9.70
C ALA A 442 17.94 9.70 -10.25
N TYR A 443 17.52 8.46 -10.52
CA TYR A 443 18.39 7.41 -11.04
C TYR A 443 18.72 7.59 -12.54
N ALA A 444 17.86 8.27 -13.32
CA ALA A 444 18.16 8.63 -14.70
C ALA A 444 19.23 9.74 -14.76
N ALA A 445 19.11 10.74 -13.88
CA ALA A 445 20.08 11.81 -13.70
C ALA A 445 21.47 11.27 -13.31
N ALA A 446 21.55 10.34 -12.34
CA ALA A 446 22.81 9.72 -11.91
C ALA A 446 23.55 8.94 -13.03
N ARG A 447 22.84 8.56 -14.10
CA ARG A 447 23.39 7.85 -15.25
C ARG A 447 23.85 8.80 -16.36
N LEU A 448 23.64 10.11 -16.27
CA LEU A 448 24.21 11.05 -17.23
C LEU A 448 25.72 11.15 -17.01
N PRO A 449 26.52 11.29 -18.09
CA PRO A 449 27.91 11.67 -17.94
C PRO A 449 27.99 13.07 -17.33
N VAL A 450 29.02 13.32 -16.51
CA VAL A 450 29.35 14.67 -16.06
C VAL A 450 30.06 15.37 -17.22
N ASP A 451 29.48 16.45 -17.71
CA ASP A 451 29.96 17.18 -18.89
C ASP A 451 29.56 18.66 -18.78
N ASP A 452 30.46 19.58 -19.14
CA ASP A 452 30.22 21.02 -19.09
C ASP A 452 29.06 21.46 -19.99
N ALA A 453 28.75 20.70 -21.04
CA ALA A 453 27.59 20.95 -21.90
C ALA A 453 26.25 20.79 -21.18
N LEU A 454 26.24 20.19 -19.99
CA LEU A 454 25.07 19.98 -19.14
C LEU A 454 25.07 20.89 -17.90
N ALA A 455 26.00 21.85 -17.80
CA ALA A 455 26.20 22.68 -16.63
C ALA A 455 24.94 23.50 -16.25
N ASP A 456 24.21 24.00 -17.25
CA ASP A 456 22.99 24.78 -17.06
C ASP A 456 21.89 24.02 -16.29
N ASP A 457 21.91 22.67 -16.28
CA ASP A 457 20.95 21.82 -15.57
C ASP A 457 21.54 21.12 -14.35
N ALA A 458 22.82 21.36 -14.05
CA ALA A 458 23.52 20.68 -12.98
C ALA A 458 22.78 20.84 -11.65
N ASP A 459 22.19 22.01 -11.39
CA ASP A 459 21.36 22.26 -10.20
C ASP A 459 20.18 21.26 -10.08
N GLY A 460 19.42 21.07 -11.17
CA GLY A 460 18.29 20.14 -11.19
C GLY A 460 18.72 18.68 -11.11
N LEU A 461 19.83 18.33 -11.76
CA LEU A 461 20.40 16.98 -11.73
C LEU A 461 20.92 16.62 -10.34
N VAL A 462 21.62 17.54 -9.68
CA VAL A 462 22.06 17.42 -8.29
C VAL A 462 20.85 17.25 -7.37
N ALA A 463 19.83 18.10 -7.50
CA ALA A 463 18.60 17.98 -6.71
C ALA A 463 17.93 16.61 -6.87
N ALA A 464 17.84 16.09 -8.10
CA ALA A 464 17.26 14.77 -8.38
C ALA A 464 18.06 13.65 -7.71
N MET A 465 19.39 13.64 -7.86
CA MET A 465 20.25 12.62 -7.23
C MET A 465 20.16 12.66 -5.70
N LEU A 466 20.22 13.86 -5.10
CA LEU A 466 20.09 14.03 -3.65
C LEU A 466 18.68 13.68 -3.15
N ALA A 467 17.63 13.80 -3.96
CA ALA A 467 16.29 13.35 -3.58
C ALA A 467 16.19 11.83 -3.40
N ALA A 468 17.10 11.04 -3.99
CA ALA A 468 17.15 9.58 -3.82
C ALA A 468 18.32 9.09 -2.93
N GLY A 469 19.10 9.99 -2.33
CA GLY A 469 20.26 9.63 -1.51
C GLY A 469 21.44 9.12 -2.35
N LEU A 470 21.59 9.66 -3.56
CA LEU A 470 22.69 9.36 -4.47
C LEU A 470 23.81 10.40 -4.29
N ASP A 471 24.22 10.62 -3.04
CA ASP A 471 25.16 11.68 -2.64
C ASP A 471 26.49 11.57 -3.38
N ARG A 472 27.01 10.35 -3.52
CA ARG A 472 28.25 10.09 -4.28
C ARG A 472 28.11 10.42 -5.75
N ASP A 473 26.95 10.18 -6.35
CA ASP A 473 26.69 10.52 -7.75
C ASP A 473 26.59 12.03 -7.92
N ALA A 474 25.88 12.70 -7.01
CA ALA A 474 25.75 14.15 -6.96
C ALA A 474 27.11 14.85 -6.82
N MET A 475 27.97 14.38 -5.90
CA MET A 475 29.29 14.97 -5.66
C MET A 475 30.23 14.92 -6.88
N ARG A 476 29.98 14.05 -7.87
CA ARG A 476 30.75 14.06 -9.13
C ARG A 476 30.54 15.33 -9.96
N TRP A 477 29.45 16.06 -9.72
CA TRP A 477 29.11 17.30 -10.42
C TRP A 477 29.74 18.55 -9.79
N ALA A 478 30.46 18.41 -8.67
CA ALA A 478 31.05 19.54 -7.95
C ALA A 478 32.00 20.41 -8.80
N GLY A 479 32.62 19.84 -9.84
CA GLY A 479 33.49 20.59 -10.76
C GLY A 479 32.77 21.26 -11.93
N VAL A 480 31.46 21.02 -12.10
CA VAL A 480 30.63 21.54 -13.21
C VAL A 480 29.61 22.57 -12.72
N VAL A 481 29.12 22.44 -11.49
CA VAL A 481 28.22 23.44 -10.89
C VAL A 481 28.93 24.78 -10.73
N ASP A 482 28.23 25.86 -11.05
CA ASP A 482 28.75 27.21 -10.86
C ASP A 482 28.88 27.56 -9.37
N ASP A 483 29.98 28.22 -8.99
CA ASP A 483 30.17 28.73 -7.64
C ASP A 483 29.02 29.67 -7.24
N GLY A 484 28.34 29.34 -6.14
CA GLY A 484 27.19 30.10 -5.64
C GLY A 484 25.84 29.75 -6.29
N SER A 485 25.79 28.74 -7.19
CA SER A 485 24.52 28.19 -7.68
C SER A 485 23.76 27.42 -6.58
N VAL A 486 22.51 27.03 -6.87
CA VAL A 486 21.75 26.18 -5.95
C VAL A 486 22.39 24.80 -5.87
N GLY A 487 22.89 24.26 -6.98
CA GLY A 487 23.63 23.00 -7.06
C GLY A 487 24.88 23.02 -6.18
N TRP A 488 25.68 24.08 -6.26
CA TRP A 488 26.84 24.27 -5.39
C TRP A 488 26.45 24.27 -3.90
N ALA A 489 25.39 25.02 -3.53
CA ALA A 489 24.91 25.06 -2.16
C ALA A 489 24.37 23.71 -1.66
N MET A 490 23.70 22.95 -2.52
CA MET A 490 23.22 21.60 -2.21
C MET A 490 24.38 20.62 -1.98
N LEU A 491 25.41 20.66 -2.83
CA LEU A 491 26.59 19.80 -2.67
C LEU A 491 27.37 20.14 -1.40
N ALA A 492 27.50 21.43 -1.05
CA ALA A 492 28.16 21.85 0.18
C ALA A 492 27.48 21.34 1.47
N LEU A 493 26.19 21.04 1.42
CA LEU A 493 25.44 20.43 2.54
C LEU A 493 25.52 18.89 2.56
N ALA A 494 25.93 18.27 1.45
CA ALA A 494 25.98 16.83 1.27
C ALA A 494 27.38 16.23 1.51
N ASP A 495 28.44 17.06 1.52
CA ASP A 495 29.84 16.67 1.76
C ASP A 495 30.12 16.14 3.18
#